data_AF-A0A2H1L6C5-F1
#
_entry.id   AF-A0A2H1L6C5-F1
#
_cell.length_a   1.000
_cell.length_b   1.000
_cell.length_c   1.000
_cell.angle_alpha   90.00
_cell.angle_beta   90.00
_cell.angle_gamma   90.00
#
_symmetry.space_group_name_H-M   'P 1'
#
loop_
_entity.id
_entity.type
_entity.pdbx_description
1 polymer ?
#
loop_
_entity_poly.entity_id
_entity_poly.type
_entity_poly.pdbx_seq_one_letter_code
_entity_poly.pdbx_strand_id
1 'polypeptide(L)'
;MSGAGDTSGAGREGSDPRDVREPWSRPDLASLTPDRMMAYIRARCPWAMDHTHRTLAPYLLEESAELLAAIVEDEHVGSDGGSADAAGTGTADAVEAELADVLYQVVFHAALLDERRGAEPGATWSSLQQRLVDKYVRRHPHVFDSSSPVPIADVQRRYQDVKTAERAEEGAAREPSAAAHAEAADEALSILADIRGTIGAKNRQN
;
A
#
# COMPACT_ATOMS: atom_id res chain seq x y z
N MET A 1 -38.35 -39.99 -19.87
CA MET A 1 -38.54 -39.06 -18.74
C MET A 1 -37.18 -38.78 -18.12
N SER A 2 -36.88 -37.49 -18.03
CA SER A 2 -35.80 -36.78 -17.31
C SER A 2 -34.47 -37.49 -17.01
N GLY A 3 -33.41 -36.89 -17.55
CA GLY A 3 -32.06 -36.99 -16.99
C GLY A 3 -31.91 -36.17 -15.70
N ALA A 4 -30.85 -36.48 -14.98
CA ALA A 4 -30.28 -35.64 -13.94
C ALA A 4 -28.81 -35.44 -14.33
N GLY A 5 -28.51 -34.29 -14.92
CA GLY A 5 -27.16 -33.79 -15.03
C GLY A 5 -26.76 -33.25 -13.67
N ASP A 6 -25.68 -33.79 -13.13
CA ASP A 6 -25.00 -33.26 -11.95
C ASP A 6 -24.29 -31.95 -12.35
N THR A 7 -24.86 -30.82 -11.96
CA THR A 7 -24.23 -29.50 -12.06
C THR A 7 -23.61 -29.13 -10.73
N SER A 8 -22.48 -29.74 -10.40
CA SER A 8 -21.55 -29.19 -9.40
C SER A 8 -20.52 -28.31 -10.11
N GLY A 9 -21.01 -27.16 -10.60
CA GLY A 9 -20.17 -26.06 -11.04
C GLY A 9 -19.73 -25.28 -9.80
N ALA A 10 -18.68 -25.75 -9.13
CA ALA A 10 -17.93 -24.91 -8.21
C ALA A 10 -17.51 -23.64 -8.99
N GLY A 11 -17.92 -22.47 -8.51
CA GLY A 11 -17.59 -21.20 -9.11
C GLY A 11 -16.09 -21.11 -9.33
N ARG A 12 -15.64 -21.17 -10.59
CA ARG A 12 -14.27 -20.83 -10.92
C ARG A 12 -14.14 -19.34 -10.67
N GLU A 13 -13.51 -18.98 -9.56
CA GLU A 13 -12.77 -17.73 -9.43
C GLU A 13 -12.00 -17.49 -10.73
N GLY A 14 -11.96 -16.22 -11.15
CA GLY A 14 -11.35 -15.79 -12.41
C GLY A 14 -9.98 -16.41 -12.65
N SER A 15 -9.65 -16.66 -13.92
CA SER A 15 -8.35 -17.18 -14.36
C SER A 15 -7.18 -16.50 -13.63
N ASP A 16 -6.15 -17.25 -13.22
CA ASP A 16 -4.95 -16.69 -12.59
C ASP A 16 -4.42 -15.52 -13.45
N PRO A 17 -4.37 -14.29 -12.91
CA PRO A 17 -3.92 -13.11 -13.66
C PRO A 17 -2.47 -13.21 -14.18
N ARG A 18 -1.68 -14.13 -13.62
CA ARG A 18 -0.29 -14.39 -14.03
C ARG A 18 -0.16 -15.42 -15.15
N ASP A 19 -1.26 -16.00 -15.62
CA ASP A 19 -1.23 -16.88 -16.80
C ASP A 19 -0.99 -16.05 -18.07
N VAL A 20 0.22 -16.19 -18.63
CA VAL A 20 0.72 -15.45 -19.81
C VAL A 20 0.63 -16.26 -21.10
N ARG A 21 -0.05 -17.41 -21.11
CA ARG A 21 -0.22 -18.22 -22.33
C ARG A 21 -1.10 -17.48 -23.34
N GLU A 22 -0.62 -17.41 -24.58
CA GLU A 22 -1.35 -16.81 -25.70
C GLU A 22 -2.34 -17.82 -26.36
N PRO A 23 -3.50 -17.36 -26.86
CA PRO A 23 -4.04 -16.00 -26.76
C PRO A 23 -4.69 -15.74 -25.38
N TRP A 24 -4.42 -14.58 -24.75
CA TRP A 24 -5.15 -14.21 -23.53
C TRP A 24 -6.39 -13.35 -23.82
N SER A 25 -7.46 -13.60 -23.07
CA SER A 25 -8.68 -12.77 -23.12
C SER A 25 -8.54 -11.53 -22.24
N ARG A 26 -9.19 -10.43 -22.66
CA ARG A 26 -9.31 -9.23 -21.81
C ARG A 26 -10.13 -9.58 -20.57
N PRO A 27 -9.63 -9.36 -19.35
CA PRO A 27 -10.41 -9.59 -18.13
C PRO A 27 -11.56 -8.57 -18.03
N ASP A 28 -12.61 -8.95 -17.31
CA ASP A 28 -13.66 -8.01 -16.92
C ASP A 28 -13.09 -7.03 -15.89
N LEU A 29 -12.89 -5.77 -16.29
CA LEU A 29 -12.26 -4.76 -15.44
C LEU A 29 -13.14 -4.36 -14.25
N ALA A 30 -14.46 -4.53 -14.34
CA ALA A 30 -15.39 -4.12 -13.29
C ALA A 30 -15.33 -5.01 -12.05
N SER A 31 -14.79 -6.22 -12.19
CA SER A 31 -14.65 -7.20 -11.11
C SER A 31 -13.24 -7.30 -10.54
N LEU A 32 -12.26 -6.56 -11.08
CA LEU A 32 -10.89 -6.61 -10.59
C LEU A 32 -10.68 -5.72 -9.39
N THR A 33 -10.06 -6.28 -8.36
CA THR A 33 -9.48 -5.53 -7.24
C THR A 33 -8.09 -5.01 -7.62
N PRO A 34 -7.57 -3.96 -6.93
CA PRO A 34 -6.25 -3.39 -7.24
C PRO A 34 -5.11 -4.42 -7.25
N ASP A 35 -5.10 -5.38 -6.33
CA ASP A 35 -4.10 -6.46 -6.27
C ASP A 35 -4.18 -7.40 -7.49
N ARG A 36 -5.39 -7.69 -7.98
CA ARG A 36 -5.58 -8.49 -9.20
C ARG A 36 -5.19 -7.72 -10.44
N MET A 37 -5.50 -6.42 -10.51
CA MET A 37 -5.02 -5.55 -11.58
C MET A 37 -3.49 -5.51 -11.62
N MET A 38 -2.85 -5.35 -10.47
CA MET A 38 -1.39 -5.33 -10.36
C MET A 38 -0.76 -6.66 -10.79
N ALA A 39 -1.38 -7.79 -10.44
CA ALA A 39 -0.92 -9.10 -10.90
C ALA A 39 -0.97 -9.23 -12.44
N TYR A 40 -2.02 -8.72 -13.09
CA TYR A 40 -2.08 -8.64 -14.56
C TYR A 40 -1.00 -7.72 -15.13
N ILE A 41 -0.81 -6.54 -14.52
CA ILE A 41 0.20 -5.56 -14.93
C ILE A 41 1.59 -6.20 -14.87
N ARG A 42 1.97 -6.81 -13.75
CA ARG A 42 3.28 -7.47 -13.59
C ARG A 42 3.49 -8.62 -14.57
N ALA A 43 2.45 -9.39 -14.87
CA ALA A 43 2.55 -10.52 -15.79
C ALA A 43 2.66 -10.11 -17.27
N ARG A 44 2.07 -8.97 -17.66
CA ARG A 44 1.87 -8.61 -19.08
C ARG A 44 2.54 -7.32 -19.53
N CYS A 45 2.97 -6.47 -18.60
CA CYS A 45 3.73 -5.26 -18.90
C CYS A 45 5.23 -5.53 -18.67
N PRO A 46 6.08 -5.51 -19.72
CA PRO A 46 7.52 -5.76 -19.59
C PRO A 46 8.21 -4.80 -18.61
N TRP A 47 7.76 -3.54 -18.57
CA TRP A 47 8.28 -2.55 -17.64
C TRP A 47 7.95 -2.91 -16.18
N ALA A 48 6.70 -3.28 -15.91
CA ALA A 48 6.30 -3.67 -14.56
C ALA A 48 7.01 -4.95 -14.12
N MET A 49 7.15 -5.92 -15.02
CA MET A 49 7.82 -7.20 -14.76
C MET A 49 9.27 -7.03 -14.27
N ASP A 50 10.02 -6.09 -14.88
CA ASP A 50 11.45 -5.87 -14.59
C ASP A 50 11.70 -5.23 -13.21
N HIS A 51 10.66 -4.67 -12.59
CA HIS A 51 10.79 -4.05 -11.28
C HIS A 51 10.93 -5.05 -10.13
N THR A 52 11.72 -4.65 -9.14
CA THR A 52 11.94 -5.29 -7.84
C THR A 52 11.69 -4.27 -6.72
N HIS A 53 11.67 -4.71 -5.45
CA HIS A 53 11.58 -3.78 -4.31
C HIS A 53 12.64 -2.67 -4.39
N ARG A 54 13.89 -3.03 -4.75
CA ARG A 54 14.99 -2.08 -4.83
C ARG A 54 14.78 -1.06 -5.95
N THR A 55 14.33 -1.48 -7.12
CA THR A 55 14.14 -0.54 -8.24
C THR A 55 12.90 0.33 -8.10
N LEU A 56 11.93 -0.07 -7.26
CA LEU A 56 10.72 0.70 -6.96
C LEU A 56 10.93 1.74 -5.85
N ALA A 57 11.94 1.55 -4.99
CA ALA A 57 12.20 2.45 -3.87
C ALA A 57 12.27 3.94 -4.26
N PRO A 58 12.87 4.36 -5.40
CA PRO A 58 12.86 5.76 -5.81
C PRO A 58 11.46 6.31 -6.06
N TYR A 59 10.61 5.53 -6.73
CA TYR A 59 9.22 5.92 -7.00
C TYR A 59 8.43 6.04 -5.70
N LEU A 60 8.56 5.08 -4.77
CA LEU A 60 7.93 5.18 -3.46
C LEU A 60 8.33 6.45 -2.69
N LEU A 61 9.61 6.87 -2.77
CA LEU A 61 10.04 8.13 -2.15
C LEU A 61 9.40 9.33 -2.86
N GLU A 62 9.38 9.33 -4.20
CA GLU A 62 8.79 10.37 -5.03
C GLU A 62 7.31 10.56 -4.70
N GLU A 63 6.48 9.50 -4.80
CA GLU A 63 5.04 9.58 -4.49
C GLU A 63 4.80 10.02 -3.03
N SER A 64 5.65 9.60 -2.10
CA SER A 64 5.53 10.02 -0.69
C SER A 64 5.86 11.51 -0.49
N ALA A 65 6.80 12.04 -1.28
CA ALA A 65 7.16 13.44 -1.25
C ALA A 65 6.12 14.32 -1.95
N GLU A 66 5.53 13.83 -3.05
CA GLU A 66 4.44 14.50 -3.77
C GLU A 66 3.17 14.54 -2.90
N LEU A 67 2.82 13.44 -2.22
CA LEU A 67 1.76 13.43 -1.22
C LEU A 67 2.00 14.47 -0.11
N LEU A 68 3.22 14.57 0.42
CA LEU A 68 3.54 15.57 1.44
C LEU A 68 3.40 16.99 0.90
N ALA A 69 3.83 17.24 -0.34
CA ALA A 69 3.69 18.55 -0.98
C ALA A 69 2.22 18.92 -1.17
N ALA A 70 1.38 17.98 -1.63
CA ALA A 70 -0.06 18.19 -1.80
C ALA A 70 -0.77 18.50 -0.47
N ILE A 71 -0.41 17.80 0.62
CA ILE A 71 -0.95 18.08 1.97
C ILE A 71 -0.58 19.49 2.42
N VAL A 72 0.69 19.89 2.24
CA VAL A 72 1.15 21.22 2.63
C VAL A 72 0.39 22.28 1.83
N GLU A 73 0.20 22.09 0.52
CA GLU A 73 -0.56 23.03 -0.31
C GLU A 73 -2.03 23.15 0.14
N ASP A 74 -2.69 22.02 0.42
CA ASP A 74 -4.07 21.99 0.93
C ASP A 74 -4.24 22.78 2.24
N GLU A 75 -3.30 22.63 3.18
CA GLU A 75 -3.30 23.37 4.45
C GLU A 75 -3.16 24.89 4.25
N HIS A 76 -2.37 25.35 3.27
CA HIS A 76 -2.16 26.78 2.99
C HIS A 76 -3.36 27.45 2.30
N VAL A 77 -4.13 26.71 1.48
CA VAL A 77 -5.35 27.25 0.86
C VAL A 77 -6.40 27.63 1.92
N GLY A 78 -6.37 26.99 3.10
CA GLY A 78 -7.24 27.31 4.24
C GLY A 78 -6.85 28.56 5.03
N SER A 79 -5.62 29.08 4.93
CA SER A 79 -5.13 30.19 5.77
C SER A 79 -5.34 31.59 5.18
N ASP A 80 -5.53 31.71 3.86
CA ASP A 80 -5.46 33.00 3.17
C ASP A 80 -6.84 33.66 2.93
N GLY A 81 -7.91 33.10 3.48
CA GLY A 81 -9.26 33.72 3.46
C GLY A 81 -9.89 33.87 2.07
N GLY A 82 -9.34 33.19 1.05
CA GLY A 82 -9.94 33.09 -0.28
C GLY A 82 -11.23 32.27 -0.24
N SER A 83 -12.24 32.71 -0.99
CA SER A 83 -13.56 32.07 -1.10
C SER A 83 -13.45 30.55 -1.27
N ALA A 84 -14.07 29.81 -0.34
CA ALA A 84 -14.10 28.35 -0.24
C ALA A 84 -14.82 27.66 -1.41
N ASP A 85 -15.38 28.45 -2.32
CA ASP A 85 -16.36 28.06 -3.32
C ASP A 85 -15.71 27.67 -4.65
N ALA A 86 -14.42 27.99 -4.86
CA ALA A 86 -13.69 27.70 -6.10
C ALA A 86 -12.25 27.17 -5.92
N ALA A 87 -11.73 27.12 -4.69
CA ALA A 87 -10.33 26.76 -4.40
C ALA A 87 -10.15 25.43 -3.63
N GLY A 88 -11.20 24.87 -3.02
CA GLY A 88 -11.07 23.71 -2.12
C GLY A 88 -11.16 22.33 -2.77
N THR A 89 -11.63 22.22 -4.01
CA THR A 89 -11.71 20.90 -4.68
C THR A 89 -10.39 20.53 -5.33
N GLY A 90 -9.64 21.50 -5.87
CA GLY A 90 -8.40 21.24 -6.59
C GLY A 90 -7.27 20.68 -5.72
N THR A 91 -7.15 21.14 -4.46
CA THR A 91 -6.11 20.64 -3.54
C THR A 91 -6.50 19.31 -2.88
N ALA A 92 -7.77 19.12 -2.52
CA ALA A 92 -8.27 17.85 -2.02
C ALA A 92 -8.15 16.73 -3.09
N ASP A 93 -8.49 17.03 -4.35
CA ASP A 93 -8.34 16.10 -5.48
C ASP A 93 -6.85 15.74 -5.70
N ALA A 94 -5.94 16.70 -5.52
CA ALA A 94 -4.50 16.44 -5.60
C ALA A 94 -4.03 15.50 -4.48
N VAL A 95 -4.42 15.75 -3.22
CA VAL A 95 -4.11 14.85 -2.11
C VAL A 95 -4.66 13.43 -2.36
N GLU A 96 -5.88 13.31 -2.88
CA GLU A 96 -6.47 12.01 -3.23
C GLU A 96 -5.68 11.29 -4.33
N ALA A 97 -5.24 12.00 -5.36
CA ALA A 97 -4.41 11.44 -6.43
C ALA A 97 -3.08 10.89 -5.87
N GLU A 98 -2.36 11.67 -5.08
CA GLU A 98 -1.07 11.24 -4.51
C GLU A 98 -1.24 10.10 -3.49
N LEU A 99 -2.35 10.07 -2.74
CA LEU A 99 -2.70 8.92 -1.90
C LEU A 99 -2.89 7.64 -2.73
N ALA A 100 -3.49 7.76 -3.91
CA ALA A 100 -3.68 6.63 -4.82
C ALA A 100 -2.33 6.14 -5.39
N ASP A 101 -1.38 7.03 -5.67
CA ASP A 101 -0.05 6.66 -6.17
C ASP A 101 0.82 6.01 -5.07
N VAL A 102 0.77 6.52 -3.84
CA VAL A 102 1.38 5.81 -2.69
C VAL A 102 0.74 4.43 -2.48
N LEU A 103 -0.59 4.33 -2.61
CA LEU A 103 -1.29 3.05 -2.52
C LEU A 103 -0.88 2.11 -3.66
N TYR A 104 -0.71 2.62 -4.88
CA TYR A 104 -0.21 1.86 -6.02
C TYR A 104 1.15 1.22 -5.71
N GLN A 105 2.09 1.97 -5.10
CA GLN A 105 3.38 1.43 -4.67
C GLN A 105 3.23 0.32 -3.61
N VAL A 106 2.32 0.47 -2.64
CA VAL A 106 2.02 -0.57 -1.64
C VAL A 106 1.53 -1.86 -2.31
N VAL A 107 0.58 -1.75 -3.25
CA VAL A 107 0.02 -2.91 -3.98
C VAL A 107 1.09 -3.56 -4.86
N PHE A 108 1.97 -2.77 -5.49
CA PHE A 108 3.07 -3.27 -6.30
C PHE A 108 4.06 -4.10 -5.46
N HIS A 109 4.46 -3.58 -4.30
CA HIS A 109 5.32 -4.31 -3.36
C HIS A 109 4.64 -5.57 -2.80
N ALA A 110 3.32 -5.56 -2.59
CA ALA A 110 2.58 -6.75 -2.19
C ALA A 110 2.62 -7.84 -3.27
N ALA A 111 2.43 -7.48 -4.54
CA ALA A 111 2.52 -8.42 -5.66
C ALA A 111 3.92 -9.05 -5.78
N LEU A 112 4.99 -8.27 -5.57
CA LEU A 112 6.36 -8.79 -5.51
C LEU A 112 6.58 -9.80 -4.39
N LEU A 113 5.93 -9.62 -3.24
CA LEU A 113 5.99 -10.57 -2.13
C LEU A 113 5.25 -11.86 -2.45
N ASP A 114 4.09 -11.77 -3.13
CA ASP A 114 3.36 -12.95 -3.59
C ASP A 114 4.23 -13.78 -4.55
N GLU A 115 4.89 -13.13 -5.52
CA GLU A 115 5.83 -13.79 -6.44
C GLU A 115 7.00 -14.46 -5.70
N ARG A 116 7.66 -13.74 -4.78
CA ARG A 116 8.78 -14.27 -4.00
C ARG A 116 8.39 -15.46 -3.14
N ARG A 117 7.16 -15.50 -2.64
CA ARG A 117 6.64 -16.57 -1.79
C ARG A 117 6.01 -17.70 -2.58
N GLY A 118 5.82 -17.55 -3.89
CA GLY A 118 5.01 -18.47 -4.69
C GLY A 118 3.56 -18.53 -4.23
N ALA A 119 3.04 -17.43 -3.68
CA ALA A 119 1.68 -17.35 -3.17
C ALA A 119 0.68 -17.03 -4.29
N GLU A 120 -0.61 -17.23 -4.02
CA GLU A 120 -1.69 -16.78 -4.91
C GLU A 120 -1.70 -15.24 -5.01
N PRO A 121 -2.10 -14.67 -6.18
CA PRO A 121 -2.16 -13.21 -6.34
C PRO A 121 -3.14 -12.60 -5.35
N GLY A 122 -2.69 -11.60 -4.60
CA GLY A 122 -3.50 -10.90 -3.61
C GLY A 122 -3.41 -11.49 -2.21
N ALA A 123 -2.65 -12.56 -2.01
CA ALA A 123 -2.47 -13.16 -0.68
C ALA A 123 -1.77 -12.18 0.29
N THR A 124 -0.71 -11.50 -0.16
CA THR A 124 -0.02 -10.50 0.65
C THR A 124 -0.88 -9.27 0.85
N TRP A 125 -1.64 -8.83 -0.16
CA TRP A 125 -2.57 -7.71 -0.02
C TRP A 125 -3.62 -7.98 1.07
N SER A 126 -4.26 -9.16 1.02
CA SER A 126 -5.23 -9.60 2.05
C SER A 126 -4.60 -9.66 3.44
N SER A 127 -3.36 -10.17 3.53
CA SER A 127 -2.62 -10.20 4.78
C SER A 127 -2.30 -8.80 5.33
N LEU A 128 -1.95 -7.85 4.47
CA LEU A 128 -1.70 -6.45 4.87
C LEU A 128 -2.97 -5.80 5.41
N GLN A 129 -4.11 -5.98 4.75
CA GLN A 129 -5.40 -5.47 5.21
C GLN A 129 -5.76 -6.06 6.58
N GLN A 130 -5.63 -7.37 6.77
CA GLN A 130 -5.90 -8.02 8.04
C GLN A 130 -4.99 -7.48 9.15
N ARG A 131 -3.68 -7.38 8.89
CA ARG A 131 -2.72 -6.82 9.87
C ARG A 131 -3.06 -5.38 10.24
N LEU A 132 -3.59 -4.59 9.30
CA LEU A 132 -4.02 -3.22 9.56
C LEU A 132 -5.28 -3.18 10.43
N VAL A 133 -6.29 -4.01 10.12
CA VAL A 133 -7.53 -4.13 10.92
C VAL A 133 -7.22 -4.59 12.34
N ASP A 134 -6.41 -5.65 12.49
CA ASP A 134 -5.99 -6.16 13.80
C ASP A 134 -5.26 -5.08 14.60
N LYS A 135 -4.41 -4.27 13.93
CA LYS A 135 -3.74 -3.13 14.55
C LYS A 135 -4.73 -2.05 14.99
N TYR A 136 -5.72 -1.70 14.18
CA TYR A 136 -6.73 -0.72 14.53
C TYR A 136 -7.54 -1.14 15.75
N VAL A 137 -8.05 -2.38 15.76
CA VAL A 137 -8.81 -2.93 16.88
C VAL A 137 -7.97 -2.96 18.15
N ARG A 138 -6.75 -3.53 18.08
CA ARG A 138 -5.85 -3.66 19.23
C ARG A 138 -5.39 -2.32 19.82
N ARG A 139 -5.14 -1.30 18.99
CA ARG A 139 -4.71 0.04 19.45
C ARG A 139 -5.88 0.95 19.88
N HIS A 140 -7.10 0.61 19.48
CA HIS A 140 -8.31 1.39 19.81
C HIS A 140 -9.44 0.52 20.37
N PRO A 141 -9.20 -0.31 21.41
CA PRO A 141 -10.26 -1.16 21.97
C PRO A 141 -11.42 -0.32 22.53
N HIS A 142 -11.15 0.93 22.92
CA HIS A 142 -12.19 1.86 23.34
C HIS A 142 -13.15 2.31 22.23
N VAL A 143 -12.77 2.18 20.95
CA VAL A 143 -13.66 2.47 19.81
C VAL A 143 -14.52 1.25 19.48
N PHE A 144 -13.96 0.04 19.61
CA PHE A 144 -14.61 -1.18 19.11
C PHE A 144 -15.27 -2.05 20.21
N ASP A 145 -14.85 -1.92 21.47
CA ASP A 145 -15.34 -2.72 22.60
C ASP A 145 -16.10 -1.89 23.66
N SER A 146 -16.14 -0.56 23.53
CA SER A 146 -16.82 0.33 24.50
C SER A 146 -18.22 0.70 24.03
N SER A 147 -19.18 0.73 24.96
CA SER A 147 -20.52 1.27 24.73
C SER A 147 -20.63 2.78 24.97
N SER A 148 -19.52 3.47 25.29
CA SER A 148 -19.50 4.91 25.59
C SER A 148 -18.14 5.56 25.30
N PRO A 149 -18.12 6.89 25.02
CA PRO A 149 -16.87 7.64 24.84
C PRO A 149 -15.95 7.55 26.06
N VAL A 150 -14.64 7.48 25.81
CA VAL A 150 -13.61 7.37 26.85
C VAL A 150 -12.86 8.70 26.96
N PRO A 151 -12.53 9.19 28.19
CA PRO A 151 -11.75 10.42 28.35
C PRO A 151 -10.37 10.35 27.65
N ILE A 152 -9.91 11.47 27.09
CA ILE A 152 -8.65 11.52 26.32
C ILE A 152 -7.43 11.04 27.12
N ALA A 153 -7.37 11.34 28.42
CA ALA A 153 -6.29 10.88 29.29
C ALA A 153 -6.24 9.35 29.42
N ASP A 154 -7.41 8.70 29.38
CA ASP A 154 -7.51 7.24 29.41
C ASP A 154 -7.14 6.63 28.06
N VAL A 155 -7.49 7.29 26.95
CA VAL A 155 -7.07 6.88 25.60
C VAL A 155 -5.54 6.90 25.48
N GLN A 156 -4.89 7.99 25.92
CA GLN A 156 -3.44 8.13 25.88
C GLN A 156 -2.72 7.08 26.72
N ARG A 157 -3.21 6.81 27.95
CA ARG A 157 -2.65 5.78 28.82
C ARG A 157 -2.75 4.39 28.18
N ARG A 158 -3.95 4.02 27.71
CA ARG A 158 -4.18 2.72 27.04
C ARG A 158 -3.31 2.56 25.79
N TYR A 159 -3.11 3.63 25.01
CA TYR A 159 -2.22 3.59 23.86
C TYR A 159 -0.77 3.24 24.25
N GLN A 160 -0.26 3.83 25.35
CA GLN A 160 1.08 3.49 25.85
C GLN A 160 1.16 2.07 26.40
N ASP A 161 0.11 1.60 27.08
CA ASP A 161 0.03 0.23 27.59
C ASP A 161 0.07 -0.79 26.45
N VAL A 162 -0.75 -0.58 25.40
CA VAL A 162 -0.75 -1.41 24.19
C VAL A 162 0.66 -1.40 23.58
N LYS A 163 1.23 -0.22 23.30
CA LYS A 163 2.58 -0.10 22.71
C LYS A 163 3.68 -0.78 23.54
N THR A 164 3.51 -0.84 24.85
CA THR A 164 4.44 -1.54 25.74
C THR A 164 4.28 -3.06 25.62
N ALA A 165 3.04 -3.55 25.54
CA ALA A 165 2.75 -4.96 25.29
C ALA A 165 3.23 -5.41 23.89
N GLU A 166 3.01 -4.62 22.83
CA GLU A 166 3.50 -4.96 21.48
C GLU A 166 5.03 -5.16 21.48
N ARG A 167 5.77 -4.27 22.17
CA ARG A 167 7.22 -4.37 22.32
C ARG A 167 7.68 -5.61 23.08
N ALA A 168 6.86 -6.15 23.98
CA ALA A 168 7.17 -7.34 24.76
C ALA A 168 6.87 -8.64 23.98
N GLU A 169 5.78 -8.66 23.22
CA GLU A 169 5.36 -9.81 22.40
C GLU A 169 6.23 -9.99 21.15
N GLU A 170 6.67 -8.90 20.52
CA GLU A 170 7.40 -8.92 19.26
C GLU A 170 8.89 -9.26 19.37
N GLY A 171 9.41 -9.56 20.57
CA GLY A 171 10.76 -10.10 20.79
C GLY A 171 11.81 -9.62 19.79
N ALA A 172 12.22 -8.35 19.87
CA ALA A 172 13.20 -7.70 18.98
C ALA A 172 12.78 -7.35 17.52
N ALA A 173 11.50 -7.41 17.14
CA ALA A 173 11.01 -6.61 16.01
C ALA A 173 10.72 -5.18 16.50
N ARG A 174 11.73 -4.32 16.36
CA ARG A 174 11.76 -2.95 16.87
C ARG A 174 10.70 -2.11 16.15
N GLU A 175 9.63 -1.65 16.82
CA GLU A 175 9.06 -0.35 16.44
C GLU A 175 10.23 0.64 16.52
N PRO A 176 10.67 1.24 15.40
CA PRO A 176 11.84 2.10 15.43
C PRO A 176 11.58 3.24 16.42
N SER A 177 12.52 3.50 17.34
CA SER A 177 12.53 4.77 18.06
C SER A 177 12.56 5.93 17.06
N ALA A 178 12.20 7.16 17.44
CA ALA A 178 12.35 8.32 16.55
C ALA A 178 13.77 8.40 15.92
N ALA A 179 14.80 8.05 16.69
CA ALA A 179 16.17 7.92 16.19
C ALA A 179 16.36 6.78 15.16
N ALA A 180 15.66 5.67 15.31
CA ALA A 180 15.74 4.55 14.36
C ALA A 180 14.86 4.80 13.11
N HIS A 181 13.81 5.62 13.22
CA HIS A 181 13.10 6.15 12.05
C HIS A 181 14.00 7.09 11.24
N ALA A 182 14.75 7.97 11.90
CA ALA A 182 15.72 8.86 11.24
C ALA A 182 16.86 8.05 10.58
N GLU A 183 17.43 7.08 11.29
CA GLU A 183 18.48 6.19 10.76
C GLU A 183 17.98 5.37 9.56
N ALA A 184 16.77 4.81 9.62
CA ALA A 184 16.16 4.11 8.50
C ALA A 184 15.87 5.04 7.31
N ALA A 185 15.49 6.29 7.57
CA ALA A 185 15.31 7.29 6.53
C ALA A 185 16.66 7.65 5.87
N ASP A 186 17.71 7.85 6.65
CA ASP A 186 19.07 8.12 6.15
C ASP A 186 19.61 6.95 5.32
N GLU A 187 19.40 5.70 5.78
CA GLU A 187 19.77 4.49 5.04
C GLU A 187 18.97 4.39 3.72
N ALA A 188 17.66 4.64 3.75
CA ALA A 188 16.83 4.66 2.55
C ALA A 188 17.35 5.71 1.55
N LEU A 189 17.66 6.93 2.02
CA LEU A 189 18.23 7.99 1.18
C LEU A 189 19.59 7.59 0.57
N SER A 190 20.44 6.89 1.33
CA SER A 190 21.70 6.35 0.82
C SER A 190 21.49 5.31 -0.29
N ILE A 191 20.58 4.36 -0.08
CA ILE A 191 20.24 3.33 -1.09
C ILE A 191 19.70 3.99 -2.37
N LEU A 192 18.91 5.04 -2.23
CA LEU A 192 18.38 5.81 -3.34
C LEU A 192 19.45 6.57 -4.10
N ALA A 193 20.42 7.16 -3.40
CA ALA A 193 21.58 7.79 -4.03
C ALA A 193 22.37 6.78 -4.88
N ASP A 194 22.57 5.55 -4.39
CA ASP A 194 23.23 4.47 -5.12
C ASP A 194 22.44 4.03 -6.37
N ILE A 195 21.12 3.89 -6.25
CA ILE A 195 20.25 3.53 -7.38
C ILE A 195 20.32 4.61 -8.46
N ARG A 196 20.18 5.88 -8.08
CA ARG A 196 20.25 7.02 -9.00
C ARG A 196 21.62 7.13 -9.67
N GLY A 197 22.70 6.90 -8.93
CA GLY A 197 24.06 6.84 -9.47
C GLY A 197 24.24 5.74 -10.51
N THR A 198 23.67 4.55 -10.25
CA THR A 198 23.72 3.39 -11.16
C THR A 198 22.96 3.63 -12.46
N ILE A 199 21.74 4.19 -12.38
CA ILE A 199 20.95 4.55 -13.57
C ILE A 199 21.67 5.62 -14.39
N GLY A 200 22.17 6.67 -13.73
CA GLY A 200 22.93 7.73 -14.40
C GLY A 200 24.20 7.22 -15.09
N ALA A 201 24.87 6.20 -14.55
CA ALA A 201 26.04 5.58 -15.18
C ALA A 201 25.69 4.77 -16.43
N LYS A 202 24.59 4.00 -16.40
CA LYS A 202 24.09 3.24 -17.57
C LYS A 202 23.66 4.16 -18.71
N ASN A 203 22.99 5.28 -18.41
CA ASN A 203 22.54 6.23 -19.43
C ASN A 203 23.68 7.03 -20.10
N ARG A 204 24.89 7.05 -19.51
CA ARG A 204 26.08 7.69 -20.11
C ARG A 204 26.91 6.75 -20.99
N GLN A 205 26.61 5.44 -20.96
CA GLN A 205 27.33 4.41 -21.71
C GLN A 205 26.58 3.97 -22.99
N ASN A 206 25.39 4.52 -23.21
CA ASN A 206 24.58 4.42 -24.43
C ASN A 206 24.59 5.75 -25.18
#